data_AF-A0A7V8J1P5-F1
#
_entry.id   AF-A0A7V8J1P5-F1
#
_cell.length_a   1.000
_cell.length_b   1.000
_cell.length_c   1.000
_cell.angle_alpha   90.00
_cell.angle_beta   90.00
_cell.angle_gamma   90.00
#
_symmetry.space_group_name_H-M   'P 1'
#
loop_
_entity.id
_entity.type
_entity.pdbx_description
1 polymer ?
#
loop_
_entity_poly.entity_id
_entity_poly.type
_entity_poly.pdbx_seq_one_letter_code
_entity_poly.pdbx_strand_id
1 'polypeptide(L)'
;MNISDHLQVIKQLIEALPSSPTVKLFSGKLKPEDLKNLKLDGKRPHVLLSNIGGQVPDRSQRVKLELDSFFGAWVVGKVDPATLGMSFIAVDTAFEIASLIDNYRGDQKSATKLPVIHLIEESFNGVTDSKSGYSSWSVIWSQRIVLI
;
A
#
# COMPACT_ATOMS: atom_id res chain seq x y z
N MET A 1 7.48 -8.19 17.21
CA MET A 1 7.21 -7.02 16.37
C MET A 1 5.71 -6.95 16.23
N ASN A 2 5.10 -5.82 16.52
CA ASN A 2 3.67 -5.64 16.29
C ASN A 2 3.40 -5.32 14.82
N ILE A 3 2.18 -5.59 14.35
CA ILE A 3 1.75 -5.23 12.98
C ILE A 3 1.95 -3.74 12.73
N SER A 4 1.68 -2.90 13.74
CA SER A 4 1.89 -1.45 13.69
C SER A 4 3.35 -1.10 13.41
N ASP A 5 4.30 -1.78 14.04
CA ASP A 5 5.74 -1.49 13.87
C ASP A 5 6.18 -1.82 12.45
N HIS A 6 5.70 -2.94 11.92
CA HIS A 6 5.94 -3.32 10.54
C HIS A 6 5.39 -2.29 9.56
N LEU A 7 4.14 -1.84 9.77
CA LEU A 7 3.54 -0.79 8.97
C LEU A 7 4.32 0.53 9.04
N GLN A 8 4.88 0.88 10.20
CA GLN A 8 5.73 2.07 10.33
C GLN A 8 7.04 1.94 9.56
N VAL A 9 7.69 0.77 9.58
CA VAL A 9 8.88 0.51 8.77
C VAL A 9 8.58 0.65 7.28
N ILE A 10 7.52 -0.02 6.81
CA ILE A 10 7.12 0.08 5.40
C ILE A 10 6.73 1.51 5.04
N LYS A 11 6.01 2.22 5.91
CA LYS A 11 5.67 3.63 5.73
C LYS A 11 6.92 4.48 5.48
N GLN A 12 7.94 4.35 6.32
CA GLN A 12 9.18 5.12 6.18
C GLN A 12 9.91 4.82 4.86
N LEU A 13 9.92 3.55 4.44
CA LEU A 13 10.52 3.16 3.16
C LEU A 13 9.75 3.75 1.97
N ILE A 14 8.42 3.75 2.02
CA ILE A 14 7.58 4.35 0.98
C ILE A 14 7.76 5.87 0.95
N GLU A 15 7.81 6.55 2.11
CA GLU A 15 8.05 8.00 2.19
C GLU A 15 9.41 8.43 1.61
N ALA A 16 10.38 7.52 1.57
CA ALA A 16 11.71 7.74 1.01
C ALA A 16 11.81 7.50 -0.51
N LEU A 17 10.71 7.11 -1.17
CA LEU A 17 10.69 6.92 -2.62
C LEU A 17 10.96 8.23 -3.39
N PRO A 18 11.47 8.16 -4.64
CA PRO A 18 11.74 9.33 -5.45
C PRO A 18 10.50 10.23 -5.66
N SER A 19 9.32 9.62 -5.84
CA SER A 19 8.03 10.31 -5.92
C SER A 19 7.64 11.08 -4.66
N SER A 20 8.37 10.90 -3.55
CA SER A 20 8.18 11.56 -2.25
C SER A 20 6.72 11.52 -1.76
N PRO A 21 6.09 10.34 -1.68
CA PRO A 21 4.68 10.22 -1.33
C PRO A 21 4.43 10.67 0.11
N THR A 22 3.25 11.24 0.35
CA THR A 22 2.73 11.42 1.72
C THR A 22 2.03 10.14 2.15
N VAL A 23 2.52 9.45 3.16
CA VAL A 23 1.96 8.16 3.59
C VAL A 23 1.16 8.30 4.88
N LYS A 24 -0.05 7.77 4.91
CA LYS A 24 -0.89 7.68 6.11
C LYS A 24 -1.25 6.23 6.38
N LEU A 25 -1.18 5.83 7.65
CA LEU A 25 -1.75 4.55 8.05
C LEU A 25 -3.28 4.65 8.02
N PHE A 26 -3.91 3.64 7.46
CA PHE A 26 -5.34 3.55 7.27
C PHE A 26 -5.86 2.23 7.84
N SER A 27 -7.10 2.22 8.32
CA SER A 27 -7.81 1.02 8.76
C SER A 27 -9.18 1.03 8.12
N GLY A 28 -9.55 -0.06 7.45
CA GLY A 28 -10.81 -0.19 6.71
C GLY A 28 -10.60 -0.55 5.24
N LYS A 29 -11.65 -0.35 4.44
CA LYS A 29 -11.61 -0.47 2.98
C LYS A 29 -11.74 0.93 2.39
N LEU A 30 -10.87 1.28 1.44
CA LEU A 30 -10.95 2.56 0.75
C LEU A 30 -12.22 2.58 -0.11
N LYS A 31 -13.06 3.60 0.09
CA LYS A 31 -14.21 3.86 -0.77
C LYS A 31 -14.03 5.18 -1.53
N PRO A 32 -14.68 5.35 -2.69
CA PRO A 32 -14.61 6.60 -3.44
C PRO A 32 -15.00 7.83 -2.61
N GLU A 33 -15.91 7.69 -1.63
CA GLU A 33 -16.32 8.82 -0.79
C GLU A 33 -15.21 9.32 0.15
N ASP A 34 -14.26 8.46 0.53
CA ASP A 34 -13.16 8.82 1.43
C ASP A 34 -12.18 9.81 0.77
N LEU A 35 -12.13 9.82 -0.57
CA LEU A 35 -11.31 10.74 -1.35
C LEU A 35 -11.77 12.19 -1.23
N LYS A 36 -13.06 12.42 -0.99
CA LYS A 36 -13.63 13.78 -0.90
C LYS A 36 -13.03 14.58 0.25
N ASN A 37 -12.58 13.89 1.30
CA ASN A 37 -12.00 14.49 2.50
C ASN A 37 -10.46 14.52 2.47
N LEU A 38 -9.84 13.90 1.46
CA LEU A 38 -8.39 13.91 1.30
C LEU A 38 -7.94 15.26 0.75
N LYS A 39 -7.31 16.07 1.62
CA LYS A 39 -6.60 17.27 1.21
C LYS A 39 -5.29 16.88 0.52
N LEU A 40 -5.34 16.77 -0.80
CA LEU A 40 -4.18 16.49 -1.64
C LEU A 40 -3.51 17.81 -2.03
N ASP A 41 -2.18 17.88 -1.92
CA ASP A 41 -1.40 19.07 -2.31
C ASP A 41 -1.28 19.23 -3.84
N GLY A 42 -1.76 18.23 -4.59
CA GLY A 42 -1.80 18.20 -6.05
C GLY A 42 -0.45 18.02 -6.73
N LYS A 43 0.63 17.86 -5.96
CA LYS A 43 2.00 17.67 -6.47
C LYS A 43 2.57 16.32 -6.10
N ARG A 44 2.21 15.78 -4.93
CA ARG A 44 2.71 14.51 -4.43
C ARG A 44 1.59 13.48 -4.32
N PRO A 45 1.88 12.21 -4.64
CA PRO A 45 0.94 11.13 -4.43
C PRO A 45 0.71 10.94 -2.93
N HIS A 46 -0.52 10.59 -2.57
CA HIS A 46 -0.87 10.22 -1.21
C HIS A 46 -1.08 8.73 -1.12
N VAL A 47 -0.40 8.07 -0.19
CA VAL A 47 -0.49 6.63 -0.01
C VAL A 47 -1.22 6.34 1.29
N LEU A 48 -2.32 5.58 1.20
CA LEU A 48 -2.96 4.99 2.35
C LEU A 48 -2.37 3.59 2.51
N LEU A 49 -1.72 3.32 3.64
CA LEU A 49 -1.08 2.04 3.93
C LEU A 49 -1.86 1.30 5.02
N SER A 50 -2.21 0.03 4.78
CA SER A 50 -2.98 -0.77 5.73
C SER A 50 -2.51 -2.22 5.80
N ASN A 51 -2.88 -2.87 6.89
CA ASN A 51 -2.95 -4.32 6.99
C ASN A 51 -4.38 -4.77 6.66
N ILE A 52 -4.52 -5.60 5.62
CA ILE A 52 -5.82 -6.09 5.11
C ILE A 52 -6.29 -7.31 5.90
N GLY A 53 -5.42 -7.87 6.75
CA GLY A 53 -5.67 -9.04 7.57
C GLY A 53 -4.56 -10.08 7.38
N GLY A 54 -4.85 -11.30 7.78
CA GLY A 54 -3.92 -12.41 7.62
C GLY A 54 -4.45 -13.69 8.24
N GLN A 55 -3.73 -14.78 7.96
CA GLN A 55 -4.01 -16.08 8.55
C GLN A 55 -2.83 -16.50 9.42
N VAL A 56 -3.16 -17.05 10.58
CA VAL A 56 -2.15 -17.67 11.44
C VAL A 56 -1.84 -19.05 10.84
N PRO A 57 -0.59 -19.32 10.43
CA PRO A 57 -0.24 -20.63 9.89
C PRO A 57 -0.52 -21.74 10.91
N ASP A 58 -0.76 -22.95 10.40
CA ASP A 58 -0.94 -24.13 11.24
C ASP A 58 0.22 -24.29 12.23
N ARG A 59 -0.09 -24.83 13.41
CA ARG A 59 0.90 -25.01 14.48
C ARG A 59 2.09 -25.88 14.04
N SER A 60 1.89 -26.80 13.10
CA SER A 60 2.94 -27.64 12.51
C SER A 60 3.93 -26.86 11.64
N GLN A 61 3.56 -25.67 11.16
CA GLN A 61 4.36 -24.85 10.24
C GLN A 61 5.03 -23.66 10.93
N ARG A 62 4.88 -23.49 12.25
CA ARG A 62 5.44 -22.36 13.00
C ARG A 62 5.87 -22.76 14.41
N VAL A 63 6.98 -22.20 14.86
CA VAL A 63 7.45 -22.35 16.25
C VAL A 63 6.98 -21.16 17.11
N LYS A 64 6.82 -19.98 16.49
CA LYS A 64 6.39 -18.73 17.13
C LYS A 64 4.96 -18.35 16.73
N LEU A 65 4.44 -17.25 17.28
CA LEU A 65 3.24 -16.62 16.73
C LEU A 65 3.63 -15.95 15.41
N GLU A 66 3.20 -16.56 14.32
CA GLU A 66 3.46 -16.08 12.96
C GLU A 66 2.13 -15.74 12.30
N LEU A 67 2.16 -14.77 11.40
CA LEU A 67 1.00 -14.32 10.63
C LEU A 67 1.41 -14.20 9.16
N ASP A 68 0.73 -14.95 8.28
CA ASP A 68 0.75 -14.68 6.84
C ASP A 68 -0.19 -13.51 6.58
N SER A 69 0.39 -12.31 6.56
CA SER A 69 -0.39 -11.09 6.55
C SER A 69 -0.44 -10.46 5.17
N PHE A 70 -1.60 -9.94 4.80
CA PHE A 70 -1.82 -9.13 3.62
C PHE A 70 -1.73 -7.65 3.97
N PHE A 71 -1.02 -6.91 3.14
CA PHE A 71 -0.84 -5.47 3.24
C PHE A 71 -1.28 -4.82 1.94
N GLY A 72 -1.73 -3.57 2.04
CA GLY A 72 -2.16 -2.79 0.89
C GLY A 72 -1.70 -1.36 0.96
N ALA A 73 -1.25 -0.84 -0.18
CA ALA A 73 -1.00 0.56 -0.42
C ALA A 73 -1.97 1.07 -1.49
N TRP A 74 -2.81 2.04 -1.14
CA TRP A 74 -3.66 2.76 -2.10
C TRP A 74 -3.02 4.11 -2.41
N VAL A 75 -2.50 4.23 -3.63
CA VAL A 75 -1.80 5.39 -4.14
C VAL A 75 -2.78 6.31 -4.85
N VAL A 76 -3.10 7.43 -4.24
CA VAL A 76 -4.03 8.43 -4.73
C VAL A 76 -3.27 9.59 -5.36
N GLY A 77 -3.63 9.94 -6.59
CA GLY A 77 -3.07 11.08 -7.32
C GLY A 77 -4.14 11.87 -8.05
N LYS A 78 -3.81 13.12 -8.40
CA LYS A 78 -4.67 13.98 -9.22
C LYS A 78 -4.65 13.50 -10.67
N VAL A 79 -5.83 13.42 -11.27
CA VAL A 79 -5.97 13.05 -12.69
C VAL A 79 -5.21 14.04 -13.57
N ASP A 80 -4.48 13.50 -14.52
CA ASP A 80 -3.76 14.28 -15.51
C ASP A 80 -4.70 14.76 -16.61
N PRO A 81 -4.63 16.05 -17.04
CA PRO A 81 -5.52 16.59 -18.07
C PRO A 81 -5.46 15.86 -19.41
N ALA A 82 -4.35 15.17 -19.70
CA ALA A 82 -4.13 14.44 -20.93
C ALA A 82 -4.69 13.01 -20.92
N THR A 83 -5.28 12.56 -19.81
CA THR A 83 -5.77 11.18 -19.66
C THR A 83 -7.29 11.15 -19.50
N LEU A 84 -7.88 9.99 -19.75
CA LEU A 84 -9.28 9.71 -19.45
C LEU A 84 -9.43 9.24 -17.99
N GLY A 85 -9.06 10.09 -17.03
CA GLY A 85 -9.28 9.82 -15.61
C GLY A 85 -8.13 9.16 -14.85
N MET A 86 -6.95 9.05 -15.45
CA MET A 86 -5.77 8.43 -14.84
C MET A 86 -4.79 9.47 -14.30
N SER A 87 -4.09 9.15 -13.21
CA SER A 87 -2.97 9.92 -12.68
C SER A 87 -1.66 9.19 -12.93
N PHE A 88 -0.79 9.73 -13.79
CA PHE A 88 0.54 9.17 -14.06
C PHE A 88 1.36 9.06 -12.77
N ILE A 89 1.35 10.10 -11.94
CA ILE A 89 2.10 10.06 -10.67
C ILE A 89 1.60 8.97 -9.73
N ALA A 90 0.30 8.65 -9.74
CA ALA A 90 -0.23 7.54 -8.94
C ALA A 90 0.21 6.18 -9.49
N VAL A 91 0.17 6.01 -10.81
CA VAL A 91 0.60 4.79 -11.50
C VAL A 91 2.09 4.53 -11.25
N ASP A 92 2.94 5.52 -11.52
CA ASP A 92 4.39 5.41 -11.39
C ASP A 92 4.78 5.11 -9.94
N THR A 93 4.14 5.78 -8.98
CA THR A 93 4.38 5.54 -7.55
C THR A 93 3.90 4.15 -7.12
N ALA A 94 2.82 3.63 -7.69
CA ALA A 94 2.40 2.25 -7.42
C ALA A 94 3.45 1.24 -7.92
N PHE A 95 4.06 1.48 -9.08
CA PHE A 95 5.19 0.66 -9.56
C PHE A 95 6.43 0.80 -8.70
N GLU A 96 6.77 2.00 -8.24
CA GLU A 96 7.87 2.23 -7.29
C GLU A 96 7.66 1.44 -5.99
N ILE A 97 6.45 1.47 -5.42
CA ILE A 97 6.10 0.71 -4.22
C ILE A 97 6.21 -0.79 -4.49
N ALA A 98 5.66 -1.29 -5.61
CA ALA A 98 5.74 -2.71 -5.93
C ALA A 98 7.19 -3.19 -6.05
N SER A 99 8.04 -2.42 -6.74
CA SER A 99 9.47 -2.71 -6.86
C SER A 99 10.20 -2.67 -5.52
N LEU A 100 9.91 -1.67 -4.68
CA LEU A 100 10.44 -1.57 -3.32
C LEU A 100 10.08 -2.81 -2.49
N ILE A 101 8.82 -3.23 -2.52
CA ILE A 101 8.31 -4.36 -1.74
C ILE A 101 8.87 -5.70 -2.25
N ASP A 102 8.93 -5.91 -3.57
CA ASP A 102 9.49 -7.15 -4.14
C ASP A 102 10.98 -7.33 -3.77
N ASN A 103 11.69 -6.21 -3.65
CA ASN A 103 13.09 -6.19 -3.20
C ASN A 103 13.27 -6.09 -1.68
N TYR A 104 12.19 -5.91 -0.92
CA TYR A 104 12.27 -5.77 0.53
C TYR A 104 12.59 -7.12 1.19
N ARG A 105 13.69 -7.16 1.94
CA ARG A 105 14.13 -8.35 2.68
C ARG A 105 13.72 -8.32 4.15
N GLY A 106 13.50 -7.13 4.71
CA GLY A 106 13.22 -6.92 6.12
C GLY A 106 14.28 -7.49 7.07
N ASP A 107 13.96 -7.56 8.36
CA ASP A 107 14.74 -8.30 9.34
C ASP A 107 14.29 -9.76 9.36
N GLN A 108 15.21 -10.68 9.07
CA GLN A 108 14.95 -12.13 9.04
C GLN A 108 14.42 -12.69 10.38
N LYS A 109 14.64 -11.99 11.50
CA LYS A 109 14.07 -12.40 12.80
C LYS A 109 12.57 -12.14 12.92
N SER A 110 12.05 -11.19 12.14
CA SER A 110 10.68 -10.70 12.23
C SER A 110 9.87 -10.84 10.94
N ALA A 111 10.54 -11.02 9.80
CA ALA A 111 9.96 -11.32 8.49
C ALA A 111 10.59 -12.62 7.95
N THR A 112 9.94 -13.75 8.23
CA THR A 112 10.51 -15.08 7.95
C THR A 112 10.37 -15.53 6.51
N LYS A 113 9.63 -14.78 5.68
CA LYS A 113 9.51 -14.98 4.24
C LYS A 113 9.60 -13.65 3.51
N LEU A 114 10.03 -13.74 2.25
CA LEU A 114 9.99 -12.62 1.32
C LEU A 114 8.55 -12.16 1.08
N PRO A 115 8.32 -10.86 0.85
CA PRO A 115 7.05 -10.38 0.34
C PRO A 115 6.69 -11.06 -0.98
N VAL A 116 5.39 -11.20 -1.23
CA VAL A 116 4.84 -11.68 -2.50
C VAL A 116 3.81 -10.67 -2.96
N ILE A 117 4.06 -10.02 -4.09
CA ILE A 117 3.08 -9.14 -4.74
C ILE A 117 1.94 -10.00 -5.28
N HIS A 118 0.71 -9.66 -4.90
CA HIS A 118 -0.51 -10.31 -5.40
C HIS A 118 -1.19 -9.48 -6.46
N LEU A 119 -1.13 -8.15 -6.36
CA LEU A 119 -1.94 -7.26 -7.19
C LEU A 119 -1.27 -5.90 -7.36
N ILE A 120 -1.33 -5.39 -8.59
CA ILE A 120 -1.10 -3.98 -8.94
C ILE A 120 -2.23 -3.61 -9.89
N GLU A 121 -3.20 -2.82 -9.43
CA GLU A 121 -4.38 -2.50 -10.24
C GLU A 121 -4.90 -1.09 -10.00
N GLU A 122 -5.60 -0.55 -10.99
CA GLU A 122 -6.39 0.67 -10.81
C GLU A 122 -7.62 0.36 -9.95
N SER A 123 -7.73 1.01 -8.79
CA SER A 123 -8.85 0.81 -7.86
C SER A 123 -10.07 1.64 -8.24
N PHE A 124 -9.84 2.85 -8.74
CA PHE A 124 -10.84 3.73 -9.35
C PHE A 124 -10.13 4.83 -10.14
N ASN A 125 -10.81 5.32 -11.18
CA ASN A 125 -10.36 6.42 -12.03
C ASN A 125 -11.33 7.60 -11.98
N GLY A 126 -10.86 8.76 -12.41
CA GLY A 126 -11.66 9.99 -12.44
C GLY A 126 -12.87 9.94 -13.36
N VAL A 127 -12.99 8.93 -14.24
CA VAL A 127 -14.14 8.73 -15.13
C VAL A 127 -15.26 7.95 -14.43
N THR A 128 -14.92 6.89 -13.70
CA THR A 128 -15.88 6.03 -13.00
C THR A 128 -16.53 6.71 -11.78
N ASP A 129 -15.83 7.63 -11.12
CA ASP A 129 -16.36 8.38 -9.96
C ASP A 129 -16.90 9.78 -10.34
N SER A 130 -16.61 10.27 -11.57
CA SER A 130 -17.09 11.51 -12.22
C SER A 130 -17.09 12.82 -11.40
N LYS A 131 -16.57 12.84 -10.17
CA LYS A 131 -16.67 13.96 -9.23
C LYS A 131 -15.41 14.26 -8.41
N SER A 132 -14.44 13.36 -8.33
CA SER A 132 -13.28 13.52 -7.43
C SER A 132 -12.07 14.18 -8.08
N GLY A 133 -11.86 14.06 -9.40
CA GLY A 133 -10.65 14.58 -10.05
C GLY A 133 -9.37 13.86 -9.63
N TYR A 134 -9.52 12.68 -9.02
CA TYR A 134 -8.44 11.82 -8.52
C TYR A 134 -8.58 10.42 -9.12
N SER A 135 -7.46 9.70 -9.16
CA SER A 135 -7.42 8.25 -9.43
C SER A 135 -6.63 7.56 -8.33
N SER A 136 -6.88 6.26 -8.15
CA SER A 136 -6.11 5.46 -7.20
C SER A 136 -5.66 4.14 -7.80
N TRP A 137 -4.45 3.75 -7.41
CA TRP A 137 -3.86 2.46 -7.71
C TRP A 137 -3.61 1.68 -6.42
N SER A 138 -3.93 0.40 -6.43
CA SER A 138 -3.69 -0.51 -5.31
C SER A 138 -2.47 -1.37 -5.59
N VAL A 139 -1.59 -1.47 -4.60
CA VAL A 139 -0.53 -2.48 -4.53
C VAL A 139 -0.81 -3.37 -3.34
N ILE A 140 -1.11 -4.65 -3.58
CA ILE A 140 -1.41 -5.63 -2.53
C ILE A 140 -0.32 -6.69 -2.51
N TRP A 141 0.21 -6.98 -1.32
CA TRP A 141 1.21 -8.02 -1.12
C TRP A 141 0.95 -8.79 0.17
N SER A 142 1.54 -9.98 0.28
CA SER A 142 1.59 -10.73 1.52
C SER A 142 3.01 -10.84 2.04
N GLN A 143 3.19 -10.85 3.36
CA GLN A 143 4.45 -11.20 3.99
C GLN A 143 4.21 -11.96 5.29
N ARG A 144 5.02 -12.99 5.53
CA ARG A 144 5.00 -13.72 6.80
C ARG A 144 5.79 -12.94 7.84
N ILE A 145 5.12 -12.55 8.92
CA ILE A 145 5.73 -11.82 10.04
C ILE A 145 5.64 -12.60 11.35
N VAL A 146 6.62 -12.39 12.23
CA VAL A 146 6.66 -12.93 13.60
C VAL A 146 6.17 -11.87 14.58
N LEU A 147 5.07 -12.19 15.26
CA LEU A 147 4.54 -11.37 16.33
C LEU A 147 5.29 -11.69 17.63
N ILE A 148 5.73 -10.64 18.34
CA ILE A 148 6.45 -10.69 19.62
C ILE A 148 5.77 -9.70 20.54
#